data_AF-A0A2E5EST6-F1
#
_entry.id   AF-A0A2E5EST6-F1
#
_cell.length_a   1.000
_cell.length_b   1.000
_cell.length_c   1.000
_cell.angle_alpha   90.00
_cell.angle_beta   90.00
_cell.angle_gamma   90.00
#
_symmetry.space_group_name_H-M   'P 1'
#
loop_
_entity.id
_entity.type
_entity.pdbx_description
1 polymer ?
#
loop_
_entity_poly.entity_id
_entity_poly.type
_entity_poly.pdbx_seq_one_letter_code
_entity_poly.pdbx_strand_id
1 'polypeptide(L)'
;MHDSKPKQPAAPARLLACTILAIVVSGCSTFKRDFKEAAALPQSSDSIAGVWKGSWLSDHNAHTGSLRAIITHKEADTYHARFHATYKRIFSFGQAVDLVVKKDGTNFTFSGSADLGGIYGGNYAYEGKATPENFFSTYKCSIDHGTFQMKRP
;
A
#
# COMPACT_ATOMS: atom_id res chain seq x y z
N MET A 1 35.83 -54.74 -6.57
CA MET A 1 35.69 -54.61 -5.11
C MET A 1 35.78 -53.12 -4.77
N HIS A 2 34.62 -52.53 -4.51
CA HIS A 2 34.33 -51.27 -3.81
C HIS A 2 35.21 -50.03 -4.04
N ASP A 3 34.70 -49.12 -4.88
CA ASP A 3 35.08 -47.71 -4.92
C ASP A 3 34.10 -46.92 -4.03
N SER A 4 34.57 -46.35 -2.91
CA SER A 4 33.74 -45.64 -1.93
C SER A 4 33.78 -44.13 -2.17
N LYS A 5 32.66 -43.54 -2.59
CA LYS A 5 32.49 -42.09 -2.71
C LYS A 5 32.26 -41.44 -1.33
N PRO A 6 32.93 -40.34 -0.95
CA PRO A 6 32.67 -39.67 0.31
C PRO A 6 31.35 -38.90 0.29
N LYS A 7 30.57 -39.04 1.36
CA LYS A 7 29.29 -38.36 1.60
C LYS A 7 29.57 -36.95 2.15
N GLN A 8 29.31 -35.90 1.36
CA GLN A 8 29.41 -34.52 1.83
C GLN A 8 28.36 -34.24 2.93
N PRO A 9 28.70 -33.53 4.01
CA PRO A 9 27.71 -33.10 5.00
C PRO A 9 26.85 -31.96 4.45
N ALA A 10 25.53 -32.07 4.60
CA ALA A 10 24.60 -31.01 4.26
C ALA A 10 24.85 -29.79 5.17
N ALA A 11 25.07 -28.62 4.57
CA ALA A 11 25.12 -27.35 5.28
C ALA A 11 23.74 -27.03 5.92
N PRO A 12 23.70 -26.38 7.10
CA PRO A 12 22.47 -26.26 7.87
C PRO A 12 21.53 -25.24 7.23
N ALA A 13 20.32 -25.69 6.87
CA ALA A 13 19.18 -24.90 6.39
C ALA A 13 18.64 -23.83 7.37
N ARG A 14 19.40 -23.51 8.44
CA ARG A 14 19.01 -22.59 9.52
C ARG A 14 19.36 -21.12 9.25
N LEU A 15 20.24 -20.81 8.30
CA LEU A 15 20.62 -19.42 8.04
C LEU A 15 19.61 -18.64 7.17
N LEU A 16 18.81 -19.32 6.34
CA LEU A 16 17.88 -18.66 5.42
C LEU A 16 16.63 -18.07 6.11
N ALA A 17 16.20 -18.63 7.24
CA ALA A 17 14.96 -18.19 7.91
C ALA A 17 15.10 -16.81 8.57
N CYS A 18 16.29 -16.44 9.05
CA CYS A 18 16.53 -15.14 9.68
C CYS A 18 16.54 -13.98 8.67
N THR A 19 16.98 -14.22 7.43
CA THR A 19 17.07 -13.17 6.40
C THR A 19 15.70 -12.79 5.84
N ILE A 20 14.79 -13.76 5.69
CA ILE A 20 13.41 -13.51 5.22
C ILE A 20 12.61 -12.72 6.26
N LEU A 21 12.80 -13.01 7.56
CA LEU A 21 12.12 -12.28 8.63
C LEU A 21 12.58 -10.81 8.72
N ALA A 22 13.86 -10.53 8.45
CA ALA A 22 14.39 -9.17 8.50
C ALA A 22 13.77 -8.24 7.42
N ILE A 23 13.55 -8.75 6.21
CA ILE A 23 13.05 -7.95 5.07
C ILE A 23 11.59 -7.51 5.30
N VAL A 24 10.76 -8.38 5.87
CA VAL A 24 9.32 -8.10 6.11
C VAL A 24 9.13 -7.05 7.22
N VAL A 25 9.98 -7.06 8.25
CA VAL A 25 9.90 -6.10 9.38
C VAL A 25 10.38 -4.69 8.97
N SER A 26 11.34 -4.59 8.05
CA SER A 26 11.84 -3.30 7.53
C SER A 26 10.77 -2.51 6.77
N GLY A 27 9.91 -3.16 6.00
CA GLY A 27 8.85 -2.49 5.21
C GLY A 27 7.77 -1.81 6.08
N CYS A 28 7.34 -2.46 7.17
CA CYS A 28 6.35 -1.87 8.09
C CYS A 28 6.93 -0.77 8.98
N SER A 29 8.19 -0.92 9.41
CA SER A 29 8.87 0.08 10.23
C SER A 29 9.14 1.38 9.48
N THR A 30 9.49 1.30 8.19
CA THR A 30 9.67 2.48 7.33
C THR A 30 8.36 3.23 7.12
N PHE A 31 7.26 2.55 6.72
CA PHE A 31 5.97 3.24 6.55
C PHE A 31 5.53 4.00 7.80
N LYS A 32 5.66 3.39 8.99
CA LYS A 32 5.25 4.02 10.25
C LYS A 32 6.07 5.29 10.55
N ARG A 33 7.38 5.26 10.31
CA ARG A 33 8.26 6.41 10.48
C ARG A 33 7.90 7.51 9.48
N ASP A 34 7.87 7.17 8.19
CA ASP A 34 7.60 8.12 7.11
C ASP A 34 6.22 8.78 7.29
N PHE A 35 5.22 8.01 7.74
CA PHE A 35 3.89 8.53 8.03
C PHE A 35 3.92 9.55 9.18
N LYS A 36 4.68 9.27 10.25
CA LYS A 36 4.81 10.18 11.39
C LYS A 36 5.51 11.48 10.99
N GLU A 37 6.56 11.39 10.19
CA GLU A 37 7.30 12.55 9.68
C GLU A 37 6.41 13.40 8.77
N ALA A 38 5.73 12.77 7.79
CA ALA A 38 4.85 13.47 6.88
C ALA A 38 3.60 14.08 7.57
N ALA A 39 3.11 13.46 8.65
CA ALA A 39 2.01 13.99 9.44
C ALA A 39 2.39 15.23 10.29
N ALA A 40 3.68 15.47 10.51
CA ALA A 40 4.16 16.67 11.20
C ALA A 40 4.29 17.89 10.28
N LEU A 41 4.21 17.69 8.96
CA LEU A 41 4.30 18.76 7.96
C LEU A 41 2.92 19.40 7.72
N PRO A 42 2.84 20.72 7.44
CA PRO A 42 1.62 21.35 6.97
C PRO A 42 1.08 20.65 5.71
N GLN A 43 -0.22 20.39 5.69
CA GLN A 43 -0.88 19.77 4.53
C GLN A 43 -1.40 20.89 3.62
N SER A 44 -1.00 20.88 2.35
CA SER A 44 -1.47 21.88 1.37
C SER A 44 -2.91 21.58 0.95
N SER A 45 -3.75 22.62 0.86
CA SER A 45 -5.09 22.52 0.28
C SER A 45 -5.08 22.47 -1.26
N ASP A 46 -3.93 22.78 -1.87
CA ASP A 46 -3.77 22.84 -3.32
C ASP A 46 -3.30 21.53 -3.94
N SER A 47 -3.16 20.47 -3.15
CA SER A 47 -2.66 19.17 -3.58
C SER A 47 -3.24 18.03 -2.74
N ILE A 48 -3.31 16.83 -3.32
CA ILE A 48 -3.63 15.60 -2.60
C ILE A 48 -2.43 15.01 -1.84
N ALA A 49 -1.24 15.57 -2.01
CA ALA A 49 -0.02 15.12 -1.32
C ALA A 49 -0.12 15.24 0.20
N GLY A 50 0.61 14.39 0.91
CA GLY A 50 0.66 14.30 2.36
C GLY A 50 -0.02 13.05 2.90
N VAL A 51 -0.46 13.10 4.15
CA VAL A 51 -0.99 11.93 4.87
C VAL A 51 -2.51 11.89 4.90
N TRP A 52 -3.03 10.67 4.90
CA TRP A 52 -4.46 10.38 4.96
C TRP A 52 -4.75 9.23 5.94
N LYS A 53 -5.88 9.29 6.65
CA LYS A 53 -6.35 8.24 7.56
C LYS A 53 -7.82 7.94 7.34
N GLY A 54 -8.20 6.67 7.44
CA GLY A 54 -9.60 6.26 7.42
C GLY A 54 -9.76 4.76 7.39
N SER A 55 -10.61 4.26 6.50
CA SER A 55 -10.95 2.84 6.39
C SER A 55 -10.98 2.36 4.94
N TRP A 56 -10.89 1.04 4.79
CA TRP A 56 -11.20 0.33 3.56
C TRP A 56 -12.38 -0.63 3.81
N LEU A 57 -13.15 -0.92 2.77
CA LEU A 57 -14.23 -1.90 2.76
C LEU A 57 -14.14 -2.70 1.47
N SER A 58 -14.18 -4.02 1.56
CA SER A 58 -14.45 -4.93 0.44
C SER A 58 -15.95 -5.12 0.31
N ASP A 59 -16.51 -4.78 -0.85
CA ASP A 59 -17.91 -5.01 -1.17
C ASP A 59 -18.16 -6.48 -1.56
N HIS A 60 -17.10 -7.23 -1.89
CA HIS A 60 -17.19 -8.66 -2.19
C HIS A 60 -17.47 -9.52 -0.96
N ASN A 61 -16.85 -9.23 0.18
CA ASN A 61 -16.92 -10.08 1.38
C ASN A 61 -17.15 -9.31 2.71
N ALA A 62 -17.42 -8.01 2.64
CA ALA A 62 -17.60 -7.12 3.78
C ALA A 62 -16.40 -7.02 4.73
N HIS A 63 -15.21 -7.50 4.32
CA HIS A 63 -14.00 -7.26 5.09
C HIS A 63 -13.67 -5.78 5.11
N THR A 64 -13.19 -5.31 6.27
CA THR A 64 -12.89 -3.90 6.48
C THR A 64 -11.79 -3.75 7.52
N GLY A 65 -11.16 -2.58 7.53
CA GLY A 65 -10.32 -2.15 8.62
C GLY A 65 -9.71 -0.78 8.37
N SER A 66 -8.69 -0.44 9.15
CA SER A 66 -8.08 0.89 9.08
C SER A 66 -7.20 1.02 7.85
N LEU A 67 -7.18 2.21 7.28
CA LEU A 67 -6.36 2.56 6.14
C LEU A 67 -5.57 3.84 6.46
N ARG A 68 -4.30 3.84 6.08
CA ARG A 68 -3.45 5.03 6.06
C ARG A 68 -2.83 5.17 4.70
N ALA A 69 -2.60 6.40 4.26
CA ALA A 69 -1.83 6.67 3.05
C ALA A 69 -0.79 7.75 3.27
N ILE A 70 0.31 7.64 2.53
CA ILE A 70 1.28 8.72 2.28
C ILE A 70 1.26 8.94 0.78
N ILE A 71 0.92 10.16 0.35
CA ILE A 71 0.88 10.53 -1.06
C ILE A 71 1.97 11.57 -1.31
N THR A 72 2.85 11.33 -2.27
CA THR A 72 3.92 12.25 -2.65
C THR A 72 3.80 12.61 -4.13
N HIS A 73 3.90 13.89 -4.46
CA HIS A 73 4.01 14.31 -5.86
C HIS A 73 5.29 13.72 -6.47
N LYS A 74 5.20 13.23 -7.71
CA LYS A 74 6.34 12.74 -8.49
C LYS A 74 6.72 13.74 -9.57
N GLU A 75 5.96 13.72 -10.67
CA GLU A 75 6.20 14.50 -11.88
C GLU A 75 4.87 14.78 -12.56
N ALA A 76 4.76 15.93 -13.23
CA ALA A 76 3.53 16.37 -13.90
C ALA A 76 2.29 16.19 -12.99
N ASP A 77 1.28 15.48 -13.47
CA ASP A 77 0.04 15.18 -12.76
C ASP A 77 0.09 13.85 -11.99
N THR A 78 1.29 13.28 -11.79
CA THR A 78 1.47 11.96 -11.17
C THR A 78 1.86 12.06 -9.70
N TYR A 79 1.19 11.27 -8.87
CA TYR A 79 1.39 11.17 -7.44
C TYR A 79 1.63 9.73 -7.03
N HIS A 80 2.69 9.48 -6.27
CA HIS A 80 2.95 8.18 -5.69
C HIS A 80 2.19 8.02 -4.37
N ALA A 81 1.27 7.07 -4.31
CA ALA A 81 0.50 6.73 -3.13
C ALA A 81 0.98 5.42 -2.52
N ARG A 82 1.39 5.48 -1.24
CA ARG A 82 1.67 4.31 -0.42
C ARG A 82 0.52 4.11 0.55
N PHE A 83 -0.22 3.03 0.40
CA PHE A 83 -1.29 2.63 1.31
C PHE A 83 -0.81 1.58 2.31
N HIS A 84 -1.36 1.67 3.52
CA HIS A 84 -1.16 0.69 4.59
C HIS A 84 -2.50 0.36 5.23
N ALA A 85 -3.06 -0.79 4.85
CA ALA A 85 -4.29 -1.33 5.37
C ALA A 85 -4.05 -2.23 6.59
N THR A 86 -5.03 -2.32 7.48
CA THR A 86 -5.07 -3.34 8.54
C THR A 86 -6.38 -4.10 8.49
N TYR A 87 -6.35 -5.38 8.86
CA TYR A 87 -7.55 -6.22 9.01
C TYR A 87 -7.53 -6.87 10.39
N LYS A 88 -8.66 -6.80 11.11
CA LYS A 88 -8.82 -7.33 12.48
C LYS A 88 -7.70 -6.91 13.46
N ARG A 89 -7.00 -5.80 13.17
CA ARG A 89 -5.82 -5.28 13.89
C ARG A 89 -4.60 -6.21 13.98
N ILE A 90 -4.64 -7.40 13.38
CA ILE A 90 -3.57 -8.41 13.44
C ILE A 90 -2.85 -8.59 12.10
N PHE A 91 -3.54 -8.31 10.99
CA PHE A 91 -2.95 -8.36 9.66
C PHE A 91 -2.76 -6.95 9.12
N SER A 92 -1.68 -6.72 8.40
CA SER A 92 -1.40 -5.48 7.70
C SER A 92 -0.97 -5.75 6.27
N PHE A 93 -1.40 -4.91 5.36
CA PHE A 93 -1.11 -5.00 3.92
C PHE A 93 -0.59 -3.65 3.43
N GLY A 94 0.48 -3.68 2.64
CA GLY A 94 1.08 -2.49 2.05
C GLY A 94 0.93 -2.53 0.53
N GLN A 95 0.51 -1.41 -0.05
CA GLN A 95 0.36 -1.22 -1.50
C GLN A 95 1.05 0.08 -1.89
N ALA A 96 1.71 0.11 -3.04
CA ALA A 96 2.10 1.35 -3.68
C ALA A 96 1.50 1.45 -5.07
N VAL A 97 1.03 2.63 -5.46
CA VAL A 97 0.45 2.89 -6.78
C VAL A 97 0.74 4.32 -7.20
N ASP A 98 1.00 4.53 -8.49
CA ASP A 98 1.05 5.87 -9.05
C ASP A 98 -0.36 6.27 -9.51
N LEU A 99 -0.79 7.46 -9.08
CA LEU A 99 -2.08 8.06 -9.37
C LEU A 99 -1.89 9.23 -10.33
N VAL A 100 -2.60 9.23 -11.45
CA VAL A 100 -2.71 10.38 -12.34
C VAL A 100 -3.87 11.25 -11.85
N VAL A 101 -3.60 12.51 -11.55
CA VAL A 101 -4.51 13.42 -10.86
C VAL A 101 -4.88 14.60 -11.75
N LYS A 102 -6.17 14.90 -11.85
CA LYS A 102 -6.66 16.13 -12.48
C LYS A 102 -7.24 17.05 -11.42
N LYS A 103 -6.78 18.30 -11.40
CA LYS A 103 -7.26 19.35 -10.50
C LYS A 103 -8.34 20.20 -11.20
N ASP A 104 -9.44 20.45 -10.50
CA ASP A 104 -10.51 21.37 -10.87
C ASP A 104 -10.89 22.22 -9.64
N GLY A 105 -10.34 23.43 -9.56
CA GLY A 105 -10.42 24.26 -8.36
C GLY A 105 -9.79 23.55 -7.15
N THR A 106 -10.59 23.30 -6.12
CA THR A 106 -10.19 22.54 -4.91
C THR A 106 -10.52 21.05 -4.99
N ASN A 107 -11.13 20.60 -6.09
CA ASN A 107 -11.48 19.21 -6.30
C ASN A 107 -10.37 18.52 -7.11
N PHE A 108 -10.13 17.27 -6.77
CA PHE A 108 -9.20 16.40 -7.48
C PHE A 108 -9.94 15.16 -7.92
N THR A 109 -9.71 14.73 -9.15
CA THR A 109 -10.07 13.38 -9.61
C THR A 109 -8.79 12.62 -9.90
N PHE A 110 -8.78 11.32 -9.69
CA PHE A 110 -7.60 10.52 -9.95
C PHE A 110 -7.93 9.11 -10.39
N SER A 111 -6.98 8.51 -11.10
CA SER A 111 -6.98 7.09 -11.40
C SER A 111 -5.57 6.51 -11.37
N GLY A 112 -5.45 5.21 -11.19
CA GLY A 112 -4.18 4.51 -11.21
C GLY A 112 -4.37 3.01 -11.14
N SER A 113 -3.31 2.26 -11.40
CA SER A 113 -3.35 0.81 -11.25
C SER A 113 -2.01 0.23 -10.83
N ALA A 114 -2.06 -0.89 -10.12
CA ALA A 114 -0.89 -1.63 -9.72
C ALA A 114 -1.18 -3.14 -9.77
N ASP A 115 -0.28 -3.88 -10.41
CA ASP A 115 -0.33 -5.34 -10.42
C ASP A 115 0.33 -5.90 -9.17
N LEU A 116 -0.45 -6.66 -8.41
CA LEU A 116 -0.01 -7.34 -7.19
C LEU A 116 0.37 -8.79 -7.41
N GLY A 117 0.28 -9.27 -8.64
CA GLY A 117 0.52 -10.65 -8.99
C GLY A 117 -0.74 -11.50 -8.86
N GLY A 118 -0.80 -12.57 -9.65
CA GLY A 118 -2.01 -13.38 -9.82
C GLY A 118 -2.59 -13.96 -8.53
N ILE A 119 -1.74 -14.31 -7.55
CA ILE A 119 -2.19 -14.87 -6.27
C ILE A 119 -3.01 -13.87 -5.43
N TYR A 120 -2.84 -12.58 -5.69
CA TYR A 120 -3.57 -11.50 -5.02
C TYR A 120 -4.65 -10.89 -5.92
N GLY A 121 -5.00 -11.52 -7.06
CA GLY A 121 -6.01 -11.00 -7.99
C GLY A 121 -5.47 -10.11 -9.11
N GLY A 122 -4.15 -10.06 -9.27
CA GLY A 122 -3.50 -9.37 -10.38
C GLY A 122 -3.61 -7.85 -10.29
N ASN A 123 -4.10 -7.23 -11.35
CA ASN A 123 -4.17 -5.79 -11.48
C ASN A 123 -5.31 -5.17 -10.65
N TYR A 124 -4.94 -4.30 -9.72
CA TYR A 124 -5.86 -3.44 -8.99
C TYR A 124 -5.97 -2.09 -9.69
N ALA A 125 -7.18 -1.75 -10.14
CA ALA A 125 -7.51 -0.43 -10.67
C ALA A 125 -8.16 0.43 -9.58
N TYR A 126 -7.78 1.70 -9.53
CA TYR A 126 -8.27 2.70 -8.59
C TYR A 126 -8.83 3.89 -9.35
N GLU A 127 -9.97 4.38 -8.89
CA GLU A 127 -10.60 5.62 -9.37
C GLU A 127 -11.17 6.36 -8.17
N GLY A 128 -11.00 7.68 -8.13
CA GLY A 128 -11.42 8.41 -6.95
C GLY A 128 -11.44 9.91 -7.10
N LYS A 129 -11.81 10.54 -5.98
CA LYS A 129 -11.92 11.99 -5.84
C LYS A 129 -11.34 12.40 -4.50
N ALA A 130 -10.76 13.60 -4.46
CA ALA A 130 -10.30 14.21 -3.21
C ALA A 130 -10.65 15.70 -3.16
N THR A 131 -10.78 16.20 -1.94
CA THR A 131 -10.80 17.63 -1.58
C THR A 131 -9.58 17.89 -0.68
N PRO A 132 -9.36 19.10 -0.17
CA PRO A 132 -8.29 19.33 0.81
C PRO A 132 -8.40 18.43 2.05
N GLU A 133 -9.62 18.06 2.46
CA GLU A 133 -9.92 17.32 3.68
C GLU A 133 -10.35 15.87 3.48
N ASN A 134 -10.90 15.51 2.31
CA ASN A 134 -11.50 14.20 2.06
C ASN A 134 -10.81 13.48 0.91
N PHE A 135 -10.69 12.17 1.03
CA PHE A 135 -10.20 11.28 -0.03
C PHE A 135 -11.11 10.06 -0.13
N PHE A 136 -11.67 9.85 -1.31
CA PHE A 136 -12.49 8.70 -1.64
C PHE A 136 -11.92 8.00 -2.86
N SER A 137 -11.85 6.67 -2.82
CA SER A 137 -11.49 5.85 -3.98
C SER A 137 -12.33 4.59 -4.01
N THR A 138 -12.68 4.13 -5.20
CA THR A 138 -12.99 2.72 -5.43
C THR A 138 -11.70 1.98 -5.76
N TYR A 139 -11.67 0.67 -5.51
CA TYR A 139 -10.68 -0.25 -6.04
C TYR A 139 -11.37 -1.46 -6.67
N LYS A 140 -10.74 -2.08 -7.67
CA LYS A 140 -11.26 -3.30 -8.31
C LYS A 140 -10.12 -4.14 -8.87
N CYS A 141 -10.17 -5.45 -8.63
CA CYS A 141 -9.35 -6.47 -9.27
C CYS A 141 -10.22 -7.68 -9.68
N SER A 142 -9.61 -8.79 -10.09
CA SER A 142 -10.38 -9.97 -10.53
C SER A 142 -11.11 -10.70 -9.41
N ILE A 143 -10.67 -10.56 -8.16
CA ILE A 143 -11.20 -11.30 -6.99
C ILE A 143 -11.84 -10.42 -5.92
N ASP A 144 -11.72 -9.09 -6.03
CA ASP A 144 -12.23 -8.16 -5.03
C ASP A 144 -12.54 -6.78 -5.64
N HIS A 145 -13.43 -6.05 -4.98
CA HIS A 145 -13.69 -4.64 -5.24
C HIS A 145 -14.23 -4.00 -3.97
N GLY A 146 -14.07 -2.69 -3.87
CA GLY A 146 -14.48 -1.98 -2.67
C GLY A 146 -14.13 -0.52 -2.67
N THR A 147 -14.12 0.07 -1.48
CA THR A 147 -13.92 1.51 -1.28
C THR A 147 -12.88 1.83 -0.22
N PHE A 148 -12.20 2.96 -0.43
CA PHE A 148 -11.38 3.66 0.55
C PHE A 148 -12.08 4.97 0.91
N GLN A 149 -12.22 5.22 2.22
CA GLN A 149 -12.77 6.46 2.75
C GLN A 149 -11.79 7.02 3.76
N MET A 150 -11.19 8.17 3.45
CA MET A 150 -10.13 8.76 4.27
C MET A 150 -10.29 10.27 4.41
N LYS A 151 -9.66 10.81 5.45
CA LYS A 151 -9.57 12.25 5.73
C LYS A 151 -8.15 12.64 6.10
N ARG A 152 -7.86 13.94 6.01
CA ARG A 152 -6.67 14.50 6.67
C ARG A 152 -6.75 14.23 8.18
N PRO A 153 -5.62 13.90 8.84
CA PRO A 153 -5.58 13.59 10.26
C PRO A 153 -5.74 14.81 11.16
#